data_AF-A0AAD6V7H5-F1
#
_entry.id   AF-A0AAD6V7H5-F1
#
_cell.length_a   1.000
_cell.length_b   1.000
_cell.length_c   1.000
_cell.angle_alpha   90.00
_cell.angle_beta   90.00
_cell.angle_gamma   90.00
#
_symmetry.space_group_name_H-M   'P 1'
#
loop_
_entity.id
_entity.type
_entity.pdbx_description
1 polymer ?
#
loop_
_entity_poly.entity_id
_entity_poly.type
_entity_poly.pdbx_seq_one_letter_code
_entity_poly.pdbx_strand_id
1 'polypeptide(L)'
;QLRASLEEVETAIRRQQALLSELHRRQQELERRLALVVYPVLTLPNEIVSHIFVDCLPSHGRVRPSRRTAPLLFTRICRHWRYIALATCELW
;
A
#
# COMPACT_ATOMS: atom_id res chain seq x y z
N GLN A 1 55.53 0.53 -5.01
CA GLN A 1 54.42 1.48 -5.20
C GLN A 1 53.19 0.79 -5.79
N LEU A 2 53.25 0.20 -6.99
CA LEU A 2 52.11 -0.50 -7.62
C LEU A 2 51.42 -1.59 -6.77
N ARG A 3 52.18 -2.42 -6.04
CA ARG A 3 51.59 -3.47 -5.18
C ARG A 3 50.80 -2.89 -4.00
N ALA A 4 51.29 -1.82 -3.38
CA ALA A 4 50.59 -1.16 -2.27
C ALA A 4 49.30 -0.49 -2.76
N SER A 5 49.32 0.14 -3.93
CA SER A 5 48.11 0.70 -4.56
C SER A 5 47.10 -0.37 -4.95
N LEU A 6 47.56 -1.56 -5.36
CA LEU A 6 46.66 -2.69 -5.64
C LEU A 6 45.98 -3.19 -4.35
N GLU A 7 46.73 -3.37 -3.27
CA GLU A 7 46.18 -3.77 -1.97
C GLU A 7 45.16 -2.76 -1.45
N GLU A 8 45.42 -1.47 -1.60
CA GLU A 8 44.48 -0.41 -1.24
C GLU A 8 43.15 -0.54 -2.01
N VAL A 9 43.22 -0.68 -3.34
CA VAL A 9 42.01 -0.86 -4.17
C VAL A 9 41.28 -2.15 -3.82
N GLU A 10 41.98 -3.26 -3.57
CA GLU A 10 41.34 -4.50 -3.13
C GLU A 10 40.64 -4.36 -1.78
N THR A 11 41.24 -3.64 -0.82
CA THR A 11 40.57 -3.37 0.46
C THR A 11 39.31 -2.53 0.27
N ALA A 12 39.34 -1.54 -0.62
CA ALA A 12 38.17 -0.76 -0.96
C ALA A 12 37.08 -1.63 -1.61
N ILE A 13 37.43 -2.45 -2.61
CA ILE A 13 36.48 -3.39 -3.25
C ILE A 13 35.83 -4.29 -2.20
N ARG A 14 36.61 -4.88 -1.29
CA ARG A 14 36.08 -5.73 -0.21
C ARG A 14 35.11 -4.97 0.69
N ARG A 15 35.43 -3.73 1.08
CA ARG A 15 34.56 -2.88 1.92
C ARG A 15 33.25 -2.56 1.20
N GLN A 16 33.31 -2.14 -0.06
CA GLN A 16 32.11 -1.87 -0.86
C GLN A 16 31.25 -3.12 -1.04
N GLN A 17 31.85 -4.27 -1.32
CA GLN A 17 31.12 -5.54 -1.45
C GLN A 17 30.41 -5.93 -0.15
N ALA A 18 31.06 -5.76 1.00
CA ALA A 18 30.43 -5.98 2.30
C ALA A 18 29.22 -5.07 2.51
N LEU A 19 29.33 -3.77 2.18
CA LEU A 19 28.21 -2.84 2.28
C LEU A 19 27.05 -3.22 1.35
N LEU A 20 27.33 -3.56 0.08
CA LEU A 20 26.31 -4.00 -0.87
C LEU A 20 25.59 -5.26 -0.37
N SER A 21 26.32 -6.21 0.21
CA SER A 21 25.73 -7.42 0.75
C SER A 21 24.75 -7.14 1.91
N GLU A 22 25.09 -6.18 2.78
CA GLU A 22 24.21 -5.77 3.89
C GLU A 22 22.97 -5.03 3.38
N LEU A 23 23.11 -4.15 2.38
CA LEU A 23 21.97 -3.46 1.79
C LEU A 23 21.02 -4.42 1.07
N HIS A 24 21.54 -5.39 0.31
CA HIS A 24 20.70 -6.42 -0.30
C HIS A 24 19.99 -7.28 0.75
N ARG A 25 20.64 -7.62 1.87
CA ARG A 25 20.01 -8.33 2.97
C ARG A 25 18.85 -7.52 3.56
N ARG A 26 19.03 -6.21 3.75
CA ARG A 26 17.96 -5.32 4.23
C ARG A 26 16.82 -5.21 3.22
N GLN A 27 17.14 -5.11 1.93
CA GLN A 27 16.15 -5.09 0.86
C GLN A 27 15.27 -6.35 0.92
N GLN A 28 15.88 -7.53 0.96
CA GLN A 28 15.14 -8.80 1.02
C GLN A 28 14.24 -8.89 2.27
N GLU A 29 14.71 -8.43 3.42
CA GLU A 29 13.88 -8.40 4.63
C GLU A 29 12.69 -7.45 4.49
N LEU A 30 12.88 -6.27 3.89
CA LEU A 30 11.79 -5.34 3.64
C LEU A 30 10.78 -5.90 2.62
N GLU A 31 11.25 -6.53 1.54
CA GLU A 31 10.41 -7.19 0.55
C GLU A 31 9.58 -8.31 1.19
N ARG A 32 10.20 -9.15 2.03
CA ARG A 32 9.52 -10.21 2.79
C ARG A 32 8.45 -9.64 3.71
N ARG A 33 8.74 -8.55 4.42
CA ARG A 33 7.77 -7.87 5.29
C ARG A 33 6.62 -7.28 4.48
N LEU A 34 6.91 -6.67 3.34
CA LEU A 34 5.89 -6.07 2.48
C LEU A 34 4.99 -7.13 1.84
N ALA A 35 5.52 -8.32 1.51
CA ALA A 35 4.73 -9.43 0.99
C ALA A 35 3.67 -9.94 1.99
N LEU A 36 3.88 -9.75 3.30
CA LEU A 36 2.88 -10.06 4.34
C LEU A 36 1.81 -8.97 4.47
N VAL A 37 2.08 -7.75 4.00
CA VAL A 37 1.11 -6.66 3.99
C VAL A 37 0.18 -6.85 2.80
N VAL A 38 -0.92 -7.56 3.04
CA VAL A 38 -2.03 -7.60 2.09
C VAL A 38 -2.77 -6.28 2.20
N TYR A 39 -3.16 -5.70 1.06
CA TYR A 39 -4.10 -4.59 0.99
C TYR A 39 -5.42 -5.14 0.43
N PRO A 40 -6.27 -5.80 1.24
CA PRO A 40 -7.46 -6.49 0.73
C PRO A 40 -8.33 -5.57 -0.11
N VAL A 41 -8.44 -4.30 0.30
CA VAL A 41 -9.27 -3.32 -0.40
C VAL A 41 -8.75 -2.88 -1.78
N LEU A 42 -7.54 -3.31 -2.17
CA LEU A 42 -7.00 -3.16 -3.52
C LEU A 42 -7.20 -4.44 -4.37
N THR A 43 -7.59 -5.55 -3.75
CA THR A 43 -7.76 -6.85 -4.41
C THR A 43 -9.20 -7.38 -4.36
N LEU A 44 -10.08 -6.73 -3.61
CA LEU A 44 -11.49 -7.09 -3.53
C LEU A 44 -12.21 -6.78 -4.85
N PRO A 45 -13.09 -7.67 -5.33
CA PRO A 45 -14.03 -7.35 -6.40
C PRO A 45 -14.89 -6.14 -6.04
N ASN A 46 -15.30 -5.37 -7.05
CA ASN A 46 -16.11 -4.17 -6.85
C ASN A 46 -17.41 -4.47 -6.09
N GLU A 47 -18.02 -5.62 -6.36
CA GLU A 47 -19.26 -6.08 -5.74
C GLU A 47 -19.11 -6.24 -4.22
N ILE A 48 -17.99 -6.81 -3.78
CA ILE A 48 -17.72 -6.98 -2.34
C ILE A 48 -17.49 -5.62 -1.67
N VAL A 49 -16.79 -4.70 -2.34
CA VAL A 49 -16.59 -3.34 -1.83
C VAL A 49 -17.93 -2.58 -1.74
N SER A 50 -18.81 -2.72 -2.74
CA SER A 50 -20.16 -2.16 -2.71
C SER A 50 -20.98 -2.68 -1.53
N HIS A 51 -20.98 -3.99 -1.29
CA HIS A 51 -21.64 -4.59 -0.12
C HIS A 51 -21.14 -4.01 1.20
N ILE A 52 -19.81 -3.93 1.37
CA ILE A 52 -19.19 -3.32 2.55
C ILE A 52 -19.65 -1.86 2.73
N PHE A 53 -19.77 -1.08 1.65
CA PHE A 53 -20.22 0.31 1.74
C PHE A 53 -21.67 0.42 2.22
N VAL A 54 -22.55 -0.47 1.73
CA VAL A 54 -23.96 -0.51 2.15
C VAL A 54 -24.08 -0.91 3.62
N ASP A 55 -23.30 -1.89 4.07
CA ASP A 55 -23.28 -2.33 5.48
C ASP A 55 -22.75 -1.26 6.44
N CYS A 56 -21.99 -0.28 5.93
CA CYS A 56 -21.52 0.86 6.70
C CYS A 56 -22.57 1.97 6.88
N LEU A 57 -23.74 1.85 6.25
CA LEU A 57 -24.82 2.82 6.42
C LEU A 57 -25.48 2.68 7.80
N PRO A 58 -25.98 3.79 8.36
CA PRO A 58 -26.69 3.75 9.62
C PRO A 58 -27.95 2.86 9.54
N SER A 59 -28.13 1.97 10.50
CA SER A 59 -29.24 1.00 10.56
C SER A 59 -30.65 1.63 10.55
N HIS A 60 -30.74 2.91 10.93
CA HIS A 60 -31.98 3.67 10.98
C HIS A 60 -32.32 4.34 9.63
N GLY A 61 -31.52 4.11 8.59
CA GLY A 61 -31.77 4.54 7.20
C GLY A 61 -31.65 6.04 6.94
N ARG A 62 -31.36 6.86 7.96
CA ARG A 62 -31.23 8.32 7.80
C ARG A 62 -29.77 8.69 7.67
N VAL A 63 -29.34 8.93 6.44
CA VAL A 63 -28.02 9.48 6.18
C VAL A 63 -28.11 10.99 6.06
N ARG A 64 -27.32 11.71 6.87
CA ARG A 64 -27.10 13.15 6.66
C ARG A 64 -25.92 13.35 5.72
N PRO A 65 -26.06 14.11 4.61
CA PRO A 65 -24.95 14.42 3.74
C PRO A 65 -23.82 15.12 4.51
N SER A 66 -22.71 14.43 4.71
CA SER A 66 -21.50 14.99 5.30
C SER A 66 -20.26 14.40 4.64
N ARG A 67 -19.26 15.23 4.41
CA ARG A 67 -17.95 14.79 3.88
C ARG A 67 -17.23 13.82 4.83
N ARG A 68 -17.68 13.73 6.08
CA ARG A 68 -17.09 12.91 7.15
C ARG A 68 -17.84 11.59 7.38
N THR A 69 -18.96 11.33 6.71
CA THR A 69 -19.76 10.12 6.90
C THR A 69 -20.09 9.46 5.57
N ALA A 70 -20.40 8.16 5.60
CA ALA A 70 -20.94 7.45 4.45
C ALA A 70 -22.24 8.10 3.96
N PRO A 71 -22.56 8.02 2.65
CA PRO A 71 -21.73 7.45 1.58
C PRO A 71 -20.68 8.43 1.05
N LEU A 72 -20.82 9.74 1.33
CA LEU A 72 -19.98 10.78 0.74
C LEU A 72 -18.49 10.63 1.10
N LEU A 73 -18.18 10.10 2.28
CA LEU A 73 -16.81 9.77 2.68
C LEU A 73 -16.13 8.83 1.68
N PHE A 74 -16.82 7.80 1.19
CA PHE A 74 -16.27 6.81 0.25
C PHE A 74 -15.86 7.45 -1.08
N THR A 75 -16.58 8.50 -1.50
CA THR A 75 -16.27 9.24 -2.73
C THR A 75 -14.99 10.09 -2.67
N ARG A 76 -14.33 10.15 -1.51
CA ARG A 76 -13.18 11.01 -1.22
C ARG A 76 -11.90 10.27 -0.88
N ILE A 77 -11.94 8.94 -0.75
CA ILE A 77 -10.79 8.14 -0.33
C ILE A 77 -9.80 7.96 -1.49
N CYS A 78 -10.27 7.43 -2.62
CA CYS A 78 -9.46 7.31 -3.84
C CYS A 78 -10.38 7.28 -5.08
N ARG A 79 -9.78 7.37 -6.29
CA ARG A 79 -10.52 7.33 -7.56
C ARG A 79 -11.37 6.05 -7.72
N HIS A 80 -10.84 4.91 -7.26
CA HIS A 80 -11.48 3.61 -7.41
C HIS A 80 -12.71 3.47 -6.50
N TRP A 81 -12.59 3.86 -5.23
CA TRP A 81 -13.73 3.88 -4.29
C TRP A 81 -14.79 4.88 -4.72
N ARG A 82 -14.38 6.04 -5.26
CA ARG A 82 -15.33 7.00 -5.84
C ARG A 82 -16.13 6.39 -6.98
N TYR A 83 -15.48 5.66 -7.88
CA TYR A 83 -16.17 4.97 -8.96
C TYR A 83 -17.19 3.96 -8.42
N ILE A 84 -16.79 3.10 -7.48
CA ILE A 84 -17.66 2.08 -6.88
C ILE A 84 -18.84 2.74 -6.14
N ALA A 85 -18.58 3.74 -5.29
CA ALA A 85 -19.62 4.42 -4.50
C ALA A 85 -20.64 5.16 -5.39
N LEU A 86 -20.20 5.77 -6.49
CA LEU A 86 -21.11 6.41 -7.45
C LEU A 86 -21.91 5.40 -8.27
N ALA A 87 -21.37 4.21 -8.52
CA ALA A 87 -22.05 3.13 -9.25
C ALA A 87 -23.02 2.31 -8.37
N THR A 88 -22.91 2.41 -7.04
CA THR A 88 -23.75 1.64 -6.10
C THR A 88 -25.00 2.43 -5.76
N CYS A 89 -26.13 2.13 -6.42
CA CYS A 89 -27.40 2.84 -6.23
C CYS A 89 -27.91 2.81 -4.79
N GLU A 90 -27.73 1.71 -4.06
CA GLU A 90 -28.20 1.53 -2.67
C GLU A 90 -27.59 2.51 -1.65
N LEU A 91 -26.54 3.24 -2.04
CA LEU A 91 -25.92 4.26 -1.20
C LEU A 91 -26.65 5.61 -1.22
N TRP A 92 -27.54 5.84 -2.18
CA TRP A 92 -28.17 7.14 -2.47
C TRP A 92 -29.68 7.10 -2.25
#